data_AF-A0A2S0M623-F1
#
_entry.id   AF-A0A2S0M623-F1
#
_cell.length_a   1.000
_cell.length_b   1.000
_cell.length_c   1.000
_cell.angle_alpha   90.00
_cell.angle_beta   90.00
_cell.angle_gamma   90.00
#
_symmetry.space_group_name_H-M   'P 1'
#
loop_
_entity.id
_entity.type
_entity.pdbx_description
1 polymer ?
#
loop_
_entity_poly.entity_id
_entity_poly.type
_entity_poly.pdbx_seq_one_letter_code
_entity_poly.pdbx_strand_id
1 'polypeptide(L)'
;MSGTDGSKNKNLVNITWKQFQAWQRWDEYPERNDNPPMTIDMTFWYKTKLYYLGYIDHEYAILTEDWKPLAKDSNFLRLLHKPIKQWHDKSFYELINQLLFYTPINFPLITTAGRRACHPVYTRLPGAGLFCRRP
;
A
#
# COMPACT_ATOMS: atom_id res chain seq x y z
N MET A 1 -18.97 27.86 7.35
CA MET A 1 -17.70 27.63 6.65
C MET A 1 -16.55 27.88 7.61
N SER A 2 -15.84 26.83 8.01
CA SER A 2 -14.50 26.80 8.61
C SER A 2 -14.26 25.30 8.88
N GLY A 3 -13.58 24.55 8.02
CA GLY A 3 -12.16 24.73 7.72
C GLY A 3 -11.34 23.80 8.62
N THR A 4 -11.69 22.51 8.68
CA THR A 4 -10.82 21.50 9.28
C THR A 4 -9.69 21.20 8.30
N ASP A 5 -8.64 21.99 8.43
CA ASP A 5 -7.33 21.75 7.81
C ASP A 5 -6.80 20.39 8.30
N GLY A 6 -7.09 19.33 7.56
CA GLY A 6 -6.53 17.98 7.74
C GLY A 6 -5.03 17.89 7.41
N SER A 7 -4.38 19.04 7.24
CA SER A 7 -2.97 19.22 6.90
C SER A 7 -2.06 19.00 8.11
N LYS A 8 -2.12 17.84 8.78
CA LYS A 8 -1.09 17.43 9.76
C LYS A 8 -1.09 15.96 10.20
N ASN A 9 -1.63 15.03 9.42
CA ASN A 9 -1.26 13.62 9.62
C ASN A 9 0.14 13.40 9.05
N LYS A 10 1.17 13.60 9.89
CA LYS A 10 2.61 13.49 9.55
C LYS A 10 3.05 12.14 8.97
N ASN A 11 2.14 11.17 8.83
CA ASN A 11 2.42 9.79 8.44
C ASN A 11 1.69 9.35 7.16
N LEU A 12 1.01 10.27 6.46
CA LEU A 12 0.40 9.97 5.15
C LEU A 12 1.41 10.21 4.03
N VAL A 13 1.54 9.24 3.14
CA VAL A 13 2.48 9.29 2.01
C VAL A 13 1.84 8.78 0.74
N ASN A 14 2.25 9.32 -0.39
CA ASN A 14 2.01 8.71 -1.70
C ASN A 14 3.09 7.67 -1.99
N ILE A 15 2.72 6.58 -2.65
CA ILE A 15 3.66 5.56 -3.10
C ILE A 15 3.49 5.33 -4.60
N THR A 16 4.57 4.89 -5.24
CA THR A 16 4.54 4.39 -6.62
C THR A 16 4.03 2.96 -6.66
N TRP A 17 3.61 2.50 -7.84
CA TRP A 17 3.25 1.09 -8.05
C TRP A 17 4.35 0.13 -7.63
N LYS A 18 5.62 0.41 -7.98
CA LYS A 18 6.76 -0.43 -7.60
C LYS A 18 6.93 -0.52 -6.08
N GLN A 19 6.72 0.59 -5.36
CA GLN A 19 6.74 0.58 -3.90
C GLN A 19 5.55 -0.19 -3.31
N PHE A 20 4.37 -0.11 -3.93
CA PHE A 20 3.22 -0.93 -3.54
C PHE A 20 3.50 -2.44 -3.72
N GLN A 21 4.05 -2.83 -4.87
CA GLN A 21 4.45 -4.23 -5.12
C GLN A 21 5.48 -4.73 -4.10
N ALA A 22 6.49 -3.90 -3.79
CA ALA A 22 7.48 -4.22 -2.76
C ALA A 22 6.86 -4.30 -1.36
N TRP A 23 5.88 -3.44 -1.05
CA TRP A 23 5.16 -3.51 0.22
C TRP A 23 4.35 -4.82 0.32
N GLN A 24 3.73 -5.24 -0.77
CA GLN A 24 3.04 -6.52 -0.84
C GLN A 24 3.99 -7.74 -0.97
N ARG A 25 5.31 -7.53 -1.03
CA ARG A 25 6.35 -8.58 -1.17
C ARG A 25 6.10 -9.52 -2.34
N TRP A 26 5.63 -8.97 -3.46
CA TRP A 26 5.30 -9.78 -4.65
C TRP A 26 6.53 -10.42 -5.30
N ASP A 27 7.73 -9.88 -5.05
CA ASP A 27 9.01 -10.48 -5.45
C ASP A 27 9.28 -11.84 -4.78
N GLU A 28 8.60 -12.17 -3.67
CA GLU A 28 8.71 -13.48 -3.01
C GLU A 28 7.84 -14.57 -3.65
N TYR A 29 6.98 -14.20 -4.61
CA TYR A 29 6.04 -15.11 -5.29
C TYR A 29 6.13 -14.99 -6.82
N PRO A 30 7.31 -15.14 -7.43
CA PRO A 30 7.49 -14.95 -8.88
C PRO A 30 6.69 -15.95 -9.72
N GLU A 31 6.35 -17.11 -9.18
CA GLU A 31 5.51 -18.13 -9.82
C GLU A 31 4.03 -17.71 -9.95
N ARG A 32 3.63 -16.62 -9.28
CA ARG A 32 2.26 -16.09 -9.26
C ARG A 32 2.15 -14.67 -9.83
N ASN A 33 3.02 -14.29 -10.77
CA ASN A 33 3.06 -12.93 -11.32
C ASN A 33 1.73 -12.43 -11.91
N ASP A 34 0.85 -13.33 -12.37
CA ASP A 34 -0.48 -13.04 -12.91
C ASP A 34 -1.59 -13.01 -11.84
N ASN A 35 -1.35 -13.59 -10.67
CA ASN A 35 -2.25 -13.56 -9.51
C ASN A 35 -1.49 -13.54 -8.18
N PRO A 36 -0.71 -12.48 -7.93
CA PRO A 36 0.06 -12.36 -6.71
C PRO A 36 -0.89 -12.24 -5.52
N PRO A 37 -0.55 -12.83 -4.36
CA PRO A 37 -1.40 -12.74 -3.19
C PRO A 37 -1.46 -11.30 -2.66
N MET A 38 -2.57 -10.96 -2.02
CA MET A 38 -2.59 -9.84 -1.08
C MET A 38 -1.96 -10.33 0.23
N THR A 39 -0.87 -9.70 0.66
CA THR A 39 -0.15 -10.07 1.88
C THR A 39 -0.49 -9.16 3.05
N ILE A 40 -1.06 -7.98 2.78
CA ILE A 40 -1.38 -6.96 3.77
C ILE A 40 -2.72 -6.31 3.42
N ASP A 41 -3.64 -6.28 4.39
CA ASP A 41 -4.84 -5.43 4.34
C ASP A 41 -4.46 -3.96 4.51
N MET A 42 -5.05 -3.08 3.70
CA MET A 42 -4.61 -1.69 3.63
C MET A 42 -5.74 -0.71 3.74
N THR A 43 -5.43 0.44 4.33
CA THR A 43 -6.30 1.61 4.39
C THR A 43 -5.65 2.73 3.59
N PHE A 44 -6.43 3.40 2.74
CA PHE A 44 -5.92 4.48 1.89
C PHE A 44 -6.95 5.58 1.68
N TRP A 45 -6.46 6.78 1.39
CA TRP A 45 -7.29 7.94 1.07
C TRP A 45 -7.17 8.24 -0.41
N TYR A 46 -8.32 8.49 -1.02
CA TYR A 46 -8.39 9.11 -2.34
C TYR A 46 -9.22 10.40 -2.22
N LYS A 47 -8.62 11.52 -2.59
CA LYS A 47 -9.15 12.86 -2.29
C LYS A 47 -9.41 12.98 -0.77
N THR A 48 -10.64 13.27 -0.36
CA THR A 48 -11.03 13.44 1.04
C THR A 48 -11.75 12.22 1.64
N LYS A 49 -11.76 11.07 0.93
CA LYS A 49 -12.51 9.88 1.34
C LYS A 49 -11.58 8.72 1.71
N LEU A 50 -11.99 7.98 2.74
CA LEU A 50 -11.33 6.79 3.22
C LEU A 50 -11.84 5.54 2.52
N TYR A 51 -10.91 4.66 2.18
CA TYR A 51 -11.17 3.37 1.54
C TYR A 51 -10.32 2.27 2.17
N TYR A 52 -10.79 1.03 2.01
CA TYR A 52 -10.08 -0.17 2.43
C TYR A 52 -9.82 -1.08 1.25
N LEU A 53 -8.68 -1.75 1.28
CA LEU A 53 -8.32 -2.85 0.39
C LEU A 53 -8.17 -4.09 1.26
N GLY A 54 -9.02 -5.09 1.03
CA GLY A 54 -9.08 -6.27 1.89
C GLY A 54 -9.72 -7.47 1.21
N TYR A 55 -10.02 -8.50 2.00
CA TYR A 55 -10.65 -9.75 1.53
C TYR A 55 -11.99 -9.98 2.24
N ILE A 56 -13.09 -10.02 1.49
CA ILE A 56 -14.44 -10.25 2.01
C ILE A 56 -15.23 -11.17 1.08
N ASP A 57 -16.14 -11.99 1.62
CA ASP A 57 -16.99 -12.90 0.86
C ASP A 57 -16.20 -13.78 -0.13
N HIS A 58 -15.03 -14.26 0.28
CA HIS A 58 -14.10 -15.06 -0.53
C HIS A 58 -13.48 -14.35 -1.75
N GLU A 59 -13.56 -13.02 -1.81
CA GLU A 59 -12.97 -12.22 -2.88
C GLU A 59 -12.14 -11.06 -2.33
N TYR A 60 -11.18 -10.58 -3.11
CA TYR A 60 -10.52 -9.31 -2.81
C TYR A 60 -11.48 -8.18 -3.13
N ALA A 61 -11.47 -7.12 -2.31
CA ALA A 61 -12.39 -6.00 -2.45
C ALA A 61 -11.73 -4.65 -2.15
N ILE A 62 -12.18 -3.64 -2.89
CA ILE A 62 -12.01 -2.23 -2.52
C ILE A 62 -13.33 -1.76 -1.91
N LEU A 63 -13.26 -1.25 -0.69
CA LEU A 63 -14.41 -0.92 0.15
C LEU A 63 -14.42 0.57 0.50
N THR A 64 -15.62 1.14 0.62
CA THR A 64 -15.81 2.47 1.21
C THR A 64 -15.61 2.43 2.73
N GLU A 65 -15.54 3.59 3.36
CA GLU A 65 -15.58 3.74 4.83
C GLU A 65 -16.76 2.99 5.49
N ASP A 66 -17.92 2.97 4.84
CA ASP A 66 -19.13 2.24 5.29
C ASP A 66 -19.11 0.73 4.97
N TRP A 67 -17.93 0.15 4.66
CA TRP A 67 -17.77 -1.27 4.29
C TRP A 67 -18.55 -1.73 3.04
N LYS A 68 -18.98 -0.80 2.18
CA LYS A 68 -19.64 -1.14 0.91
C LYS A 68 -18.61 -1.41 -0.19
N PRO A 69 -18.73 -2.51 -0.96
CA PRO A 69 -17.80 -2.82 -2.04
C PRO A 69 -17.98 -1.88 -3.22
N LEU A 70 -16.88 -1.27 -3.67
CA LEU A 70 -16.79 -0.57 -4.94
C LEU A 70 -16.39 -1.50 -6.08
N ALA A 71 -15.50 -2.44 -5.79
CA ALA A 71 -15.04 -3.47 -6.71
C ALA A 71 -14.70 -4.73 -5.94
N LYS A 72 -14.92 -5.88 -6.57
CA LYS A 72 -14.48 -7.19 -6.11
C LYS A 72 -13.85 -7.98 -7.24
N ASP A 73 -12.90 -8.85 -6.92
CA ASP A 73 -12.36 -9.87 -7.83
C ASP A 73 -11.69 -11.00 -7.05
N SER A 74 -11.73 -12.22 -7.59
CA SER A 74 -11.01 -13.37 -7.03
C SER A 74 -9.50 -13.35 -7.31
N ASN A 75 -9.04 -12.50 -8.24
CA ASN A 75 -7.64 -12.25 -8.52
C ASN A 75 -7.28 -10.82 -8.10
N PHE A 76 -6.25 -10.72 -7.25
CA PHE A 76 -5.90 -9.44 -6.63
C PHE A 76 -5.37 -8.43 -7.65
N LEU A 77 -4.51 -8.85 -8.58
CA LEU A 77 -4.01 -7.98 -9.63
C LEU A 77 -5.15 -7.49 -10.54
N ARG A 78 -6.08 -8.37 -10.91
CA ARG A 78 -7.26 -7.96 -11.70
C ARG A 78 -8.12 -6.94 -10.97
N LEU A 79 -8.32 -7.09 -9.65
CA LEU A 79 -9.01 -6.08 -8.84
C LEU A 79 -8.33 -4.71 -8.96
N LEU A 80 -7.00 -4.65 -8.83
CA LEU A 80 -6.25 -3.39 -8.82
C LEU A 80 -6.27 -2.68 -10.18
N HIS A 81 -6.43 -3.43 -11.28
CA HIS A 81 -6.60 -2.91 -12.63
C HIS A 81 -8.07 -2.72 -13.04
N LYS A 82 -9.03 -3.11 -12.21
CA LYS A 82 -10.46 -3.00 -12.52
C LYS A 82 -10.91 -1.54 -12.48
N PRO A 83 -11.62 -1.04 -13.51
CA PRO A 83 -12.15 0.32 -13.50
C PRO A 83 -13.25 0.47 -12.44
N ILE A 84 -13.23 1.60 -11.71
CA ILE A 84 -14.21 1.90 -10.67
C ILE A 84 -15.03 3.12 -11.09
N LYS A 85 -16.35 2.93 -11.28
CA LYS A 85 -17.27 3.97 -11.78
C LYS A 85 -17.23 5.26 -10.95
N GLN A 86 -17.19 5.12 -9.62
CA GLN A 86 -17.13 6.24 -8.67
C GLN A 86 -15.84 7.05 -8.79
N TRP A 87 -14.82 6.51 -9.46
CA TRP A 87 -13.54 7.15 -9.73
C TRP A 87 -13.40 7.55 -11.20
N HIS A 88 -14.52 7.74 -11.91
CA HIS A 88 -14.58 8.05 -13.35
C HIS A 88 -13.90 6.97 -14.20
N ASP A 89 -14.24 5.71 -13.91
CA ASP A 89 -13.74 4.51 -14.59
C ASP A 89 -12.22 4.32 -14.51
N LYS A 90 -11.56 5.01 -13.58
CA LYS A 90 -10.16 4.78 -13.26
C LYS A 90 -10.01 3.61 -12.28
N SER A 91 -8.94 2.86 -12.45
CA SER A 91 -8.53 1.77 -11.57
C SER A 91 -7.68 2.25 -10.39
N PHE A 92 -7.47 1.37 -9.41
CA PHE A 92 -6.52 1.62 -8.31
C PHE A 92 -5.09 1.81 -8.85
N TYR A 93 -4.67 0.98 -9.81
CA TYR A 93 -3.37 1.06 -10.46
C TYR A 93 -3.11 2.45 -11.06
N GLU A 94 -4.06 2.98 -11.82
CA GLU A 94 -3.93 4.30 -12.46
C GLU A 94 -3.91 5.45 -11.46
N LEU A 95 -4.55 5.26 -10.30
CA LEU A 95 -4.66 6.27 -9.26
C LEU A 95 -3.58 6.18 -8.19
N ILE A 96 -2.74 5.14 -8.16
CA ILE A 96 -1.81 4.84 -7.05
C ILE A 96 -1.00 6.06 -6.58
N ASN A 97 -0.50 6.86 -7.53
CA ASN A 97 0.32 8.05 -7.24
C ASN A 97 -0.47 9.21 -6.61
N GLN A 98 -1.81 9.16 -6.64
CA GLN A 98 -2.73 10.13 -6.02
C GLN A 98 -3.31 9.59 -4.70
N LEU A 99 -3.10 8.31 -4.39
CA LEU A 99 -3.57 7.71 -3.16
C LEU A 99 -2.60 8.03 -2.02
N LEU A 100 -3.15 8.29 -0.84
CA LEU A 100 -2.39 8.49 0.38
C LEU A 100 -2.53 7.27 1.27
N PHE A 101 -1.42 6.78 1.81
CA PHE A 101 -1.36 5.62 2.67
C PHE A 101 -0.76 6.00 4.02
N TYR A 102 -1.23 5.40 5.11
CA TYR A 102 -0.51 5.48 6.37
C TYR A 102 0.76 4.64 6.28
N THR A 103 1.91 5.26 6.53
CA THR A 103 3.12 4.52 6.82
C THR A 103 3.25 4.30 8.33
N PRO A 104 3.51 3.06 8.79
CA PRO A 104 4.07 2.90 10.12
C PRO A 104 5.46 3.55 10.15
N ILE A 105 5.82 4.13 11.29
CA ILE A 105 7.01 4.97 11.53
C ILE A 105 8.35 4.31 11.10
N ASN A 106 8.36 3.00 10.78
CA ASN A 106 9.53 2.22 10.39
C ASN A 106 9.48 1.65 8.95
N PHE A 107 8.61 2.13 8.06
CA PHE A 107 8.66 1.70 6.67
C PHE A 107 9.79 2.46 5.93
N PRO A 108 10.79 1.77 5.35
CA PRO A 108 11.78 2.44 4.52
C PRO A 108 11.07 2.90 3.25
N LEU A 109 10.58 4.14 3.26
CA LEU A 109 10.22 4.84 2.04
C LEU A 109 11.51 4.93 1.24
N ILE A 110 11.64 4.09 0.22
CA ILE A 110 12.68 4.24 -0.79
C ILE A 110 12.29 5.50 -1.57
N THR A 111 12.52 6.66 -0.95
CA THR A 111 12.43 7.95 -1.61
C THR A 111 13.56 7.99 -2.62
N THR A 112 13.21 8.33 -3.86
CA THR A 112 14.12 8.48 -5.00
C THR A 112 15.14 9.59 -4.74
N ALA A 113 16.11 9.32 -3.87
CA ALA A 113 17.23 10.19 -3.53
C ALA A 113 18.32 9.34 -2.86
N GLY A 114 18.85 8.35 -3.58
CA GLY A 114 20.22 7.82 -3.44
C GLY A 114 20.86 7.71 -2.05
N ARG A 115 20.11 7.44 -0.97
CA ARG A 115 20.67 7.25 0.37
C ARG A 115 20.13 5.97 0.96
N ARG A 116 21.08 5.03 1.07
CA ARG A 116 21.02 3.68 1.64
C ARG A 116 20.02 3.59 2.80
N ALA A 117 19.04 2.69 2.66
CA ALA A 117 18.24 2.24 3.79
C ALA A 117 19.11 1.29 4.63
N CYS A 118 19.50 1.72 5.82
CA CYS A 118 19.99 0.82 6.86
C CYS A 118 18.78 0.07 7.42
N HIS A 119 18.73 -1.25 7.25
CA HIS A 119 17.72 -2.09 7.88
C HIS A 119 18.06 -2.30 9.36
N PRO A 120 17.15 -2.04 10.32
CA PRO A 120 17.26 -2.64 11.64
C PRO A 120 16.82 -4.10 11.54
N VAL A 121 17.79 -5.02 11.63
CA VAL A 121 17.50 -6.44 11.87
C VAL A 121 17.09 -6.57 13.34
N TYR A 122 15.79 -6.72 13.60
CA TYR A 122 15.32 -7.13 14.93
C TYR A 122 15.51 -8.65 15.08
N THR A 123 16.71 -9.09 15.44
CA THR A 123 16.91 -10.41 16.02
C THR A 123 16.76 -10.31 17.54
N ARG A 124 15.84 -11.11 18.10
CA ARG A 124 15.63 -11.27 19.55
C ARG A 124 16.79 -12.04 20.19
N LEU A 125 18.00 -11.47 20.23
CA LEU A 125 19.10 -12.02 21.02
C LEU A 125 19.90 -10.86 21.66
N PRO A 126 20.29 -10.97 22.94
CA PRO A 126 21.05 -9.92 23.63
C PRO A 126 22.50 -9.93 23.12
N GLY A 127 22.82 -8.96 22.28
CA GLY A 127 24.16 -8.83 21.66
C GLY A 127 24.09 -8.07 20.35
N ALA A 128 23.64 -6.81 20.38
CA ALA A 128 23.48 -5.99 19.19
C ALA A 128 24.85 -5.51 18.65
N GLY A 129 25.21 -5.98 17.46
CA GLY A 129 26.23 -5.37 16.61
C GLY A 129 25.59 -4.87 15.31
N LEU A 130 25.85 -3.61 14.94
CA LEU A 130 25.45 -3.04 13.66
C LEU A 130 26.26 -3.68 12.53
N PHE A 131 25.66 -4.64 11.81
CA PHE A 131 26.24 -5.18 10.58
C PHE A 131 25.91 -4.28 9.38
N CYS A 132 26.82 -3.36 9.06
CA CYS A 132 26.86 -2.76 7.73
C CYS A 132 27.74 -3.64 6.85
N ARG A 133 27.16 -4.39 5.88
CA ARG A 133 27.97 -4.97 4.80
C ARG A 133 28.57 -3.80 3.99
N ARG A 134 29.90 -3.69 4.03
CA ARG A 134 30.69 -2.86 3.12
C ARG A 134 30.84 -3.61 1.78
N PRO A 135 31.09 -2.88 0.67
CA PRO A 135 30.95 -3.39 -0.70
C PRO A 135 31.74 -4.66 -0.98
#